data_AF-A0A5J4X0I9-F1
#
_entry.id   AF-A0A5J4X0I9-F1
#
_cell.length_a   1.000
_cell.length_b   1.000
_cell.length_c   1.000
_cell.angle_alpha   90.00
_cell.angle_beta   90.00
_cell.angle_gamma   90.00
#
_symmetry.space_group_name_H-M   'P 1'
#
loop_
_entity.id
_entity.type
_entity.pdbx_description
1 polymer ?
#
loop_
_entity_poly.entity_id
_entity_poly.type
_entity_poly.pdbx_seq_one_letter_code
_entity_poly.pdbx_strand_id
1 'polypeptide(L)'
;VRTFDGLELFKTADLGNQGVRPETDLTQIEIWSQFLNSLQTANIFGFGSYTFALKPAPYVLRIINESVIDQQYFQSIKYFFSFTTHGSIQSKAIDKIAEHMNKRLNNAKFLGKIDFHCPENYPPLLPKIGEQDKWDNNEIVRLRSFEDDLIKRIYDPDFKGEKFAVSNKDLTVTQKEKYLSYGTVQVDCNVCVKCGVCERNCPYNAIKLKDYKDGVLIDNINDYDAGAEGVVKIPTVDQERCQLCARCFNKCPKHAINFVKYHTHLRSQYKGPELKFNRVSEDEQERIDIHGEQPVEFGKLPWLPSLMWRNFI
;
A
#
# COMPACT_ATOMS: atom_id res chain seq x y z
N VAL A 1 -15.21 0.44 -15.97
CA VAL A 1 -13.86 0.31 -15.36
C VAL A 1 -13.95 -0.69 -14.22
N ARG A 2 -13.05 -1.66 -14.12
CA ARG A 2 -12.97 -2.58 -12.97
C ARG A 2 -11.73 -2.22 -12.16
N THR A 3 -11.86 -2.12 -10.84
CA THR A 3 -10.77 -1.81 -9.92
C THR A 3 -10.59 -2.96 -8.94
N PHE A 4 -9.36 -3.21 -8.53
CA PHE A 4 -8.99 -4.28 -7.61
C PHE A 4 -8.01 -3.73 -6.58
N ASP A 5 -8.22 -4.03 -5.29
CA ASP A 5 -7.25 -3.68 -4.25
C ASP A 5 -6.06 -4.65 -4.33
N GLY A 6 -4.91 -4.13 -4.77
CA GLY A 6 -3.68 -4.91 -4.87
C GLY A 6 -3.22 -5.50 -3.54
N LEU A 7 -3.52 -4.86 -2.39
CA LEU A 7 -3.16 -5.41 -1.08
C LEU A 7 -4.07 -6.57 -0.67
N GLU A 8 -5.33 -6.53 -1.06
CA GLU A 8 -6.27 -7.64 -0.85
C GLU A 8 -5.89 -8.85 -1.70
N LEU A 9 -5.58 -8.62 -2.99
CA LEU A 9 -5.01 -9.65 -3.87
C LEU A 9 -3.75 -10.26 -3.24
N PHE A 10 -2.80 -9.42 -2.81
CA PHE A 10 -1.56 -9.88 -2.21
C PHE A 10 -1.77 -10.73 -0.95
N LYS A 11 -2.68 -10.29 -0.08
CA LYS A 11 -2.97 -10.94 1.21
C LYS A 11 -3.67 -12.29 1.03
N THR A 12 -4.68 -12.34 0.16
CA THR A 12 -5.50 -13.54 -0.06
C THR A 12 -4.72 -14.68 -0.69
N ALA A 13 -3.73 -14.36 -1.54
CA ALA A 13 -2.80 -15.34 -2.13
C ALA A 13 -1.54 -15.60 -1.28
N ASP A 14 -1.48 -15.08 -0.05
CA ASP A 14 -0.34 -15.16 0.86
C ASP A 14 1.04 -14.89 0.23
N LEU A 15 1.12 -13.89 -0.66
CA LEU A 15 2.34 -13.59 -1.43
C LEU A 15 3.47 -12.93 -0.60
N GLY A 16 3.31 -12.87 0.73
CA GLY A 16 4.18 -12.18 1.68
C GLY A 16 5.56 -12.80 1.88
N ASN A 17 5.71 -14.10 1.62
CA ASN A 17 6.98 -14.82 1.78
C ASN A 17 7.92 -14.54 0.60
N GLN A 18 9.13 -14.04 0.88
CA GLN A 18 10.15 -13.83 -0.15
C GLN A 18 10.60 -15.18 -0.74
N GLY A 19 10.67 -15.27 -2.07
CA GLY A 19 11.20 -16.44 -2.78
C GLY A 19 10.29 -17.67 -2.84
N VAL A 20 9.14 -17.68 -2.17
CA VAL A 20 8.20 -18.82 -2.17
C VAL A 20 7.13 -18.59 -3.22
N ARG A 21 7.07 -19.43 -4.28
CA ARG A 21 5.93 -19.42 -5.22
C ARG A 21 4.64 -19.69 -4.45
N PRO A 22 3.53 -19.00 -4.74
CA PRO A 22 2.25 -19.37 -4.15
C PRO A 22 1.97 -20.85 -4.45
N GLU A 23 1.79 -21.65 -3.39
CA GLU A 23 1.41 -23.06 -3.52
C GLU A 23 -0.06 -23.21 -3.95
N THR A 24 -0.84 -22.14 -3.82
CA THR A 24 -2.26 -22.08 -4.13
C THR A 24 -2.51 -21.72 -5.60
N ASP A 25 -3.38 -22.48 -6.25
CA ASP A 25 -3.98 -22.09 -7.52
C ASP A 25 -4.81 -20.81 -7.31
N LEU A 26 -4.31 -19.68 -7.84
CA LEU A 26 -4.93 -18.37 -7.67
C LEU A 26 -6.35 -18.32 -8.25
N THR A 27 -6.69 -19.19 -9.22
CA THR A 27 -8.03 -19.21 -9.82
C THR A 27 -9.10 -19.72 -8.85
N GLN A 28 -8.71 -20.39 -7.76
CA GLN A 28 -9.60 -20.83 -6.69
C GLN A 28 -9.93 -19.72 -5.68
N ILE A 29 -9.21 -18.60 -5.72
CA ILE A 29 -9.47 -17.45 -4.84
C ILE A 29 -10.36 -16.48 -5.61
N GLU A 30 -11.55 -16.18 -5.07
CA GLU A 30 -12.60 -15.42 -5.77
C GLU A 30 -12.10 -14.09 -6.36
N ILE A 31 -11.46 -13.24 -5.57
CA ILE A 31 -10.94 -11.93 -6.03
C ILE A 31 -9.88 -12.09 -7.13
N TRP A 32 -9.05 -13.14 -7.05
CA TRP A 32 -8.04 -13.42 -8.07
C TRP A 32 -8.66 -13.94 -9.36
N SER A 33 -9.63 -14.85 -9.28
CA SER A 33 -10.37 -15.32 -10.45
C SER A 33 -11.02 -14.16 -11.19
N GLN A 34 -11.69 -13.25 -10.47
CA GLN A 34 -12.29 -12.05 -11.04
C GLN A 34 -11.24 -11.12 -11.67
N PHE A 35 -10.10 -10.92 -11.00
CA PHE A 35 -8.99 -10.10 -11.49
C PHE A 35 -8.39 -10.68 -12.78
N LEU A 36 -8.05 -11.96 -12.79
CA LEU A 36 -7.46 -12.67 -13.93
C LEU A 36 -8.39 -12.68 -15.14
N ASN A 37 -9.68 -12.94 -14.94
CA ASN A 37 -10.70 -12.85 -16.00
C ASN A 37 -10.83 -11.42 -16.56
N SER A 38 -10.71 -10.40 -15.68
CA SER A 38 -10.70 -9.01 -16.11
C SER A 38 -9.45 -8.67 -16.93
N LEU A 39 -8.28 -9.21 -16.58
CA LEU A 39 -7.05 -8.98 -17.32
C LEU A 39 -7.12 -9.52 -18.75
N GLN A 40 -7.67 -10.74 -18.94
CA GLN A 40 -7.79 -11.38 -20.25
C GLN A 40 -8.69 -10.66 -21.26
N THR A 41 -9.58 -9.79 -20.77
CA THR A 41 -10.56 -9.08 -21.60
C THR A 41 -10.30 -7.59 -21.68
N ALA A 42 -9.49 -7.04 -20.77
CA ALA A 42 -9.15 -5.62 -20.77
C ALA A 42 -8.29 -5.25 -21.98
N ASN A 43 -8.46 -4.03 -22.50
CA ASN A 43 -7.53 -3.44 -23.46
C ASN A 43 -6.62 -2.37 -22.86
N ILE A 44 -6.98 -1.85 -21.68
CA ILE A 44 -6.23 -0.83 -20.96
C ILE A 44 -6.00 -1.33 -19.54
N PHE A 45 -4.75 -1.27 -19.09
CA PHE A 45 -4.38 -1.64 -17.72
C PHE A 45 -3.72 -0.48 -16.98
N GLY A 46 -4.39 0.02 -15.94
CA GLY A 46 -3.82 0.99 -15.01
C GLY A 46 -3.25 0.27 -13.79
N PHE A 47 -2.04 0.63 -13.36
CA PHE A 47 -1.40 -0.01 -12.21
C PHE A 47 -0.77 1.00 -11.24
N GLY A 48 -1.11 0.88 -9.95
CA GLY A 48 -0.74 1.83 -8.90
C GLY A 48 0.16 1.25 -7.81
N SER A 49 0.99 2.08 -7.19
CA SER A 49 1.72 1.75 -5.94
C SER A 49 1.88 2.98 -5.06
N TYR A 50 1.93 2.80 -3.75
CA TYR A 50 2.55 3.81 -2.89
C TYR A 50 4.08 3.70 -2.95
N THR A 51 4.76 4.81 -2.66
CA THR A 51 6.21 4.85 -2.48
C THR A 51 6.60 4.23 -1.15
N PHE A 52 7.55 3.30 -1.17
CA PHE A 52 8.08 2.59 -0.02
C PHE A 52 9.62 2.67 -0.03
N ALA A 53 10.20 3.41 0.91
CA ALA A 53 11.64 3.74 0.94
C ALA A 53 12.22 4.18 -0.42
N LEU A 54 11.53 5.11 -1.08
CA LEU A 54 11.87 5.67 -2.40
C LEU A 54 11.83 4.66 -3.57
N LYS A 55 11.16 3.53 -3.37
CA LYS A 55 10.97 2.45 -4.34
C LYS A 55 9.49 2.08 -4.44
N PRO A 56 9.08 1.28 -5.44
CA PRO A 56 7.76 0.64 -5.43
C PRO A 56 7.62 -0.25 -4.20
N ALA A 57 6.41 -0.39 -3.70
CA ALA A 57 6.15 -1.29 -2.59
C ALA A 57 6.46 -2.75 -2.97
N PRO A 58 7.07 -3.55 -2.07
CA PRO A 58 7.47 -4.93 -2.38
C PRO A 58 6.31 -5.79 -2.93
N TYR A 59 5.09 -5.58 -2.43
CA TYR A 59 3.92 -6.37 -2.82
C TYR A 59 3.57 -6.16 -4.30
N VAL A 60 3.72 -4.94 -4.82
CA VAL A 60 3.43 -4.60 -6.20
C VAL A 60 4.31 -5.39 -7.14
N LEU A 61 5.63 -5.37 -6.90
CA LEU A 61 6.59 -6.08 -7.75
C LEU A 61 6.38 -7.60 -7.69
N ARG A 62 5.85 -8.10 -6.56
CA ARG A 62 5.54 -9.51 -6.38
C ARG A 62 4.30 -9.93 -7.16
N ILE A 63 3.19 -9.17 -7.10
CA ILE A 63 1.95 -9.48 -7.85
C ILE A 63 2.22 -9.58 -9.35
N ILE A 64 2.97 -8.63 -9.90
CA ILE A 64 3.24 -8.56 -11.34
C ILE A 64 4.43 -9.43 -11.74
N ASN A 65 4.94 -10.29 -10.87
CA ASN A 65 6.01 -11.21 -11.23
C ASN A 65 5.46 -12.35 -12.11
N GLU A 66 6.27 -12.86 -13.04
CA GLU A 66 5.87 -13.94 -13.95
C GLU A 66 5.50 -15.23 -13.21
N SER A 67 6.08 -15.47 -12.01
CA SER A 67 5.73 -16.63 -11.17
C SER A 67 4.38 -16.52 -10.47
N VAL A 68 3.70 -15.38 -10.56
CA VAL A 68 2.40 -15.13 -9.93
C VAL A 68 1.31 -14.99 -10.99
N ILE A 69 1.56 -14.16 -12.01
CA ILE A 69 0.64 -13.99 -13.14
C ILE A 69 1.39 -14.37 -14.39
N ASP A 70 0.93 -15.38 -15.12
CA ASP A 70 1.52 -15.80 -16.39
C ASP A 70 1.34 -14.75 -17.49
N GLN A 71 2.23 -14.80 -18.48
CA GLN A 71 2.22 -13.86 -19.61
C GLN A 71 0.90 -13.91 -20.42
N GLN A 72 0.21 -15.04 -20.45
CA GLN A 72 -1.05 -15.22 -21.18
C GLN A 72 -2.16 -14.25 -20.74
N TYR A 73 -2.19 -13.86 -19.45
CA TYR A 73 -3.22 -12.98 -18.92
C TYR A 73 -3.13 -11.55 -19.46
N PHE A 74 -2.00 -11.18 -20.06
CA PHE A 74 -1.75 -9.82 -20.54
C PHE A 74 -1.94 -9.64 -22.06
N GLN A 75 -2.33 -10.70 -22.78
CA GLN A 75 -2.36 -10.71 -24.25
C GLN A 75 -3.33 -9.69 -24.88
N SER A 76 -4.45 -9.38 -24.21
CA SER A 76 -5.46 -8.45 -24.71
C SER A 76 -5.12 -6.98 -24.43
N ILE A 77 -4.14 -6.71 -23.54
CA ILE A 77 -3.75 -5.37 -23.13
C ILE A 77 -3.04 -4.67 -24.29
N LYS A 78 -3.64 -3.58 -24.77
CA LYS A 78 -3.09 -2.73 -25.84
C LYS A 78 -2.39 -1.50 -25.28
N TYR A 79 -2.84 -1.04 -24.11
CA TYR A 79 -2.35 0.17 -23.48
C TYR A 79 -2.19 -0.03 -21.98
N PHE A 80 -1.23 0.66 -21.38
CA PHE A 80 -1.11 0.70 -19.93
C PHE A 80 -0.57 2.04 -19.44
N PHE A 81 -0.88 2.35 -18.19
CA PHE A 81 -0.34 3.52 -17.50
C PHE A 81 -0.01 3.14 -16.05
N SER A 82 0.87 3.92 -15.43
CA SER A 82 1.21 3.74 -14.02
C SER A 82 0.95 4.99 -13.21
N PHE A 83 0.65 4.80 -11.94
CA PHE A 83 0.58 5.93 -11.01
C PHE A 83 1.21 5.57 -9.66
N THR A 84 1.71 6.58 -8.96
CA THR A 84 2.19 6.38 -7.60
C THR A 84 1.72 7.46 -6.65
N THR A 85 1.56 7.09 -5.38
CA THR A 85 1.40 8.04 -4.30
C THR A 85 2.69 8.19 -3.52
N HIS A 86 2.95 9.37 -3.00
CA HIS A 86 4.01 9.62 -2.04
C HIS A 86 3.53 10.58 -0.96
N GLY A 87 4.04 10.38 0.25
CA GLY A 87 3.97 11.39 1.31
C GLY A 87 5.02 12.46 1.03
N SER A 88 5.86 12.69 2.03
CA SER A 88 6.82 13.78 2.00
C SER A 88 7.76 13.73 0.81
N ILE A 89 8.29 12.56 0.46
CA ILE A 89 9.40 12.44 -0.48
C ILE A 89 8.96 11.79 -1.78
N GLN A 90 8.95 12.58 -2.86
CA GLN A 90 8.79 12.09 -4.23
C GLN A 90 9.92 11.12 -4.58
N SER A 91 9.62 10.07 -5.36
CA SER A 91 10.62 9.07 -5.71
C SER A 91 10.53 8.60 -7.16
N LYS A 92 11.61 7.98 -7.64
CA LYS A 92 11.64 7.29 -8.94
C LYS A 92 10.89 5.95 -8.93
N ALA A 93 10.07 5.67 -7.91
CA ALA A 93 9.26 4.45 -7.85
C ALA A 93 8.37 4.31 -9.09
N ILE A 94 7.84 5.43 -9.60
CA ILE A 94 6.94 5.40 -10.74
C ILE A 94 7.59 4.93 -12.04
N ASP A 95 8.84 5.35 -12.30
CA ASP A 95 9.65 4.87 -13.41
C ASP A 95 9.91 3.37 -13.29
N LYS A 96 10.14 2.90 -12.07
CA LYS A 96 10.39 1.49 -11.80
C LYS A 96 9.18 0.61 -12.01
N ILE A 97 7.99 1.08 -11.68
CA ILE A 97 6.74 0.37 -12.00
C ILE A 97 6.54 0.32 -13.50
N ALA A 98 6.71 1.45 -14.19
CA ALA A 98 6.62 1.50 -15.65
C ALA A 98 7.60 0.52 -16.30
N GLU A 99 8.86 0.47 -15.82
CA GLU A 99 9.88 -0.46 -16.30
C GLU A 99 9.48 -1.93 -16.13
N HIS A 100 9.01 -2.34 -14.95
CA HIS A 100 8.61 -3.74 -14.71
C HIS A 100 7.35 -4.11 -15.49
N MET A 101 6.37 -3.21 -15.54
CA MET A 101 5.14 -3.41 -16.31
C MET A 101 5.43 -3.51 -17.80
N ASN A 102 6.31 -2.68 -18.37
CA ASN A 102 6.69 -2.74 -19.78
C ASN A 102 7.34 -4.08 -20.15
N LYS A 103 8.11 -4.70 -19.24
CA LYS A 103 8.65 -6.06 -19.44
C LYS A 103 7.54 -7.11 -19.50
N ARG A 104 6.48 -6.95 -18.69
CA ARG A 104 5.30 -7.83 -18.66
C ARG A 104 4.31 -7.55 -19.80
N LEU A 105 4.28 -6.32 -20.32
CA LEU A 105 3.32 -5.84 -21.32
C LEU A 105 4.01 -5.50 -22.63
N ASN A 106 4.84 -6.42 -23.12
CA ASN A 106 5.73 -6.21 -24.28
C ASN A 106 5.01 -5.78 -25.58
N ASN A 107 3.72 -6.08 -25.72
CA ASN A 107 2.90 -5.70 -26.89
C ASN A 107 2.01 -4.47 -26.65
N ALA A 108 2.03 -3.88 -25.46
CA ALA A 108 1.20 -2.74 -25.12
C ALA A 108 1.97 -1.42 -25.20
N LYS A 109 1.28 -0.33 -25.59
CA LYS A 109 1.83 1.02 -25.57
C LYS A 109 1.70 1.63 -24.17
N PHE A 110 2.80 2.16 -23.65
CA PHE A 110 2.78 2.92 -22.41
C PHE A 110 2.17 4.30 -22.64
N LEU A 111 1.02 4.58 -22.03
CA LEU A 111 0.30 5.85 -22.15
C LEU A 111 0.88 6.96 -21.27
N GLY A 112 1.70 6.61 -20.28
CA GLY A 112 2.33 7.58 -19.39
C GLY A 112 2.15 7.24 -17.93
N LYS A 113 2.56 8.20 -17.10
CA LYS A 113 2.62 8.04 -15.65
C LYS A 113 2.34 9.35 -14.90
N ILE A 114 1.78 9.22 -13.71
CA ILE A 114 1.60 10.34 -12.78
C ILE A 114 1.94 9.93 -11.35
N ASP A 115 2.73 10.75 -10.67
CA ASP A 115 2.86 10.68 -9.23
C ASP A 115 2.18 11.89 -8.58
N PHE A 116 1.44 11.63 -7.51
CA PHE A 116 0.72 12.68 -6.82
C PHE A 116 0.97 12.60 -5.31
N HIS A 117 1.10 13.78 -4.72
CA HIS A 117 1.30 13.95 -3.30
C HIS A 117 0.05 13.55 -2.53
N CYS A 118 0.24 12.77 -1.48
CA CYS A 118 -0.79 12.40 -0.53
C CYS A 118 -0.30 12.77 0.88
N PRO A 119 -1.21 12.97 1.83
CA PRO A 119 -0.83 13.06 3.23
C PRO A 119 0.11 11.95 3.69
N GLU A 120 1.11 12.32 4.48
CA GLU A 120 2.15 11.45 5.00
C GLU A 120 1.56 10.37 5.91
N ASN A 121 2.09 9.15 5.77
CA ASN A 121 1.69 8.00 6.57
C ASN A 121 2.88 7.22 7.15
N TYR A 122 4.09 7.67 6.89
CA TYR A 122 5.35 7.14 7.41
C TYR A 122 5.65 7.77 8.78
N PRO A 123 5.57 7.02 9.90
CA PRO A 123 5.59 7.59 11.25
C PRO A 123 6.69 8.63 11.56
N PRO A 124 7.97 8.44 11.19
CA PRO A 124 9.04 9.40 11.44
C PRO A 124 8.87 10.75 10.73
N LEU A 125 8.04 10.81 9.68
CA LEU A 125 7.74 12.03 8.94
C LEU A 125 6.31 12.52 9.20
N LEU A 126 5.51 11.81 10.01
CA LEU A 126 4.17 12.24 10.33
C LEU A 126 4.18 13.62 10.99
N PRO A 127 3.16 14.46 10.72
CA PRO A 127 2.95 15.70 11.44
C PRO A 127 2.81 15.44 12.94
N LYS A 128 3.25 16.41 13.76
CA LYS A 128 3.08 16.32 15.22
C LYS A 128 1.59 16.41 15.59
N ILE A 129 1.26 16.02 16.83
CA ILE A 129 -0.08 16.24 17.39
C ILE A 129 -0.42 17.74 17.28
N GLY A 130 -1.51 18.06 16.58
CA GLY A 130 -1.97 19.44 16.32
C GLY A 130 -1.68 19.95 14.89
N GLU A 131 -0.82 19.27 14.12
CA GLU A 131 -0.58 19.56 12.71
C GLU A 131 -1.48 18.67 11.82
N GLN A 132 -1.95 19.20 10.68
CA GLN A 132 -2.76 18.46 9.71
C GLN A 132 -2.05 18.43 8.35
N ASP A 133 -1.93 17.23 7.77
CA ASP A 133 -1.45 17.02 6.41
C ASP A 133 -2.65 16.67 5.53
N LYS A 134 -3.03 17.60 4.66
CA LYS A 134 -4.24 17.53 3.82
C LYS A 134 -3.86 17.34 2.35
N TRP A 135 -4.84 16.93 1.57
CA TRP A 135 -4.71 16.88 0.13
C TRP A 135 -4.47 18.27 -0.46
N ASP A 136 -3.55 18.35 -1.41
CA ASP A 136 -3.37 19.54 -2.24
C ASP A 136 -4.36 19.50 -3.41
N ASN A 137 -5.23 20.51 -3.52
CA ASN A 137 -6.21 20.61 -4.61
C ASN A 137 -5.54 20.67 -6.00
N ASN A 138 -4.29 21.12 -6.09
CA ASN A 138 -3.53 21.09 -7.35
C ASN A 138 -3.30 19.65 -7.84
N GLU A 139 -3.26 18.66 -6.95
CA GLU A 139 -3.15 17.25 -7.34
C GLU A 139 -4.41 16.77 -8.06
N ILE A 140 -5.59 17.28 -7.72
CA ILE A 140 -6.84 16.98 -8.44
C ILE A 140 -6.76 17.51 -9.87
N VAL A 141 -6.23 18.73 -10.05
CA VAL A 141 -6.03 19.31 -11.39
C VAL A 141 -5.04 18.49 -12.20
N ARG A 142 -3.91 18.07 -11.60
CA ARG A 142 -2.91 17.21 -12.26
C ARG A 142 -3.51 15.86 -12.67
N LEU A 143 -4.33 15.24 -11.82
CA LEU A 143 -5.01 13.97 -12.14
C LEU A 143 -5.96 14.11 -13.33
N ARG A 144 -6.75 15.20 -13.39
CA ARG A 144 -7.64 15.46 -14.54
C ARG A 144 -6.86 15.69 -15.83
N SER A 145 -5.81 16.50 -15.79
CA SER A 145 -4.94 16.70 -16.97
C SER A 145 -4.30 15.40 -17.43
N PHE A 146 -3.90 14.54 -16.49
CA PHE A 146 -3.37 13.23 -16.84
C PHE A 146 -4.41 12.32 -17.50
N GLU A 147 -5.64 12.30 -16.98
CA GLU A 147 -6.75 11.57 -17.61
C GLU A 147 -7.00 12.04 -19.05
N ASP A 148 -7.05 13.35 -19.28
CA ASP A 148 -7.21 13.93 -20.62
C ASP A 148 -6.07 13.50 -21.57
N ASP A 149 -4.83 13.48 -21.07
CA ASP A 149 -3.67 13.04 -21.85
C ASP A 149 -3.74 11.54 -22.18
N LEU A 150 -4.19 10.69 -21.24
CA LEU A 150 -4.41 9.26 -21.50
C LEU A 150 -5.42 9.08 -22.63
N ILE A 151 -6.55 9.80 -22.57
CA ILE A 151 -7.61 9.73 -23.59
C ILE A 151 -7.06 10.15 -24.96
N LYS A 152 -6.38 11.29 -25.04
CA LYS A 152 -5.78 11.78 -26.30
C LYS A 152 -4.82 10.74 -26.91
N ARG A 153 -3.94 10.16 -26.10
CA ARG A 153 -2.94 9.17 -26.54
C ARG A 153 -3.56 7.84 -26.98
N ILE A 154 -4.70 7.44 -26.42
CA ILE A 154 -5.42 6.23 -26.84
C ILE A 154 -5.97 6.39 -28.27
N TYR A 155 -6.51 7.57 -28.60
CA TYR A 155 -7.13 7.84 -29.89
C TYR A 155 -6.13 8.34 -30.97
N ASP A 156 -4.88 8.60 -30.60
CA ASP A 156 -3.82 8.98 -31.53
C ASP A 156 -3.23 7.74 -32.24
N PRO A 157 -3.47 7.55 -33.56
CA PRO A 157 -2.94 6.40 -34.30
C PRO A 157 -1.40 6.41 -34.41
N ASP A 158 -0.78 7.59 -34.34
CA ASP A 158 0.65 7.78 -34.48
C ASP A 158 1.40 7.70 -33.15
N PHE A 159 0.69 7.66 -32.02
CA PHE A 159 1.28 7.56 -30.69
C PHE A 159 2.19 6.33 -30.55
N LYS A 160 3.46 6.56 -30.20
CA LYS A 160 4.50 5.52 -30.09
C LYS A 160 4.74 5.03 -28.66
N GLY A 161 4.06 5.60 -27.68
CA GLY A 161 4.32 5.35 -26.26
C GLY A 161 5.10 6.49 -25.60
N GLU A 162 4.78 6.76 -24.35
CA GLU A 162 5.51 7.70 -23.48
C GLU A 162 6.86 7.12 -23.04
N LYS A 163 7.76 7.99 -22.58
CA LYS A 163 9.07 7.58 -22.08
C LYS A 163 9.07 7.39 -20.55
N PHE A 164 9.89 6.46 -20.08
CA PHE A 164 10.22 6.29 -18.66
C PHE A 164 11.70 5.96 -18.51
N ALA A 165 12.26 6.26 -17.33
CA ALA A 165 13.64 5.96 -17.02
C ALA A 165 13.82 4.47 -16.68
N VAL A 166 14.81 3.83 -17.31
CA VAL A 166 15.20 2.44 -17.04
C VAL A 166 16.44 2.46 -16.14
N SER A 167 16.55 1.51 -15.21
CA SER A 167 17.78 1.35 -14.42
C SER A 167 18.10 -0.11 -14.15
N ASN A 168 19.35 -0.50 -14.37
CA ASN A 168 19.83 -1.88 -14.20
C ASN A 168 20.04 -2.29 -12.73
N LYS A 169 19.68 -1.45 -11.75
CA LYS A 169 19.84 -1.78 -10.33
C LYS A 169 18.71 -2.71 -9.89
N ASP A 170 19.08 -3.89 -9.41
CA ASP A 170 18.17 -4.81 -8.74
C ASP A 170 17.61 -4.16 -7.46
N LEU A 171 16.30 -4.01 -7.41
CA LEU A 171 15.61 -3.33 -6.31
C LEU A 171 15.27 -4.29 -5.17
N THR A 172 15.33 -5.61 -5.41
CA THR A 172 14.91 -6.66 -4.48
C THR A 172 15.84 -6.78 -3.26
N VAL A 173 17.09 -6.33 -3.39
CA VAL A 173 18.14 -6.55 -2.38
C VAL A 173 18.11 -5.56 -1.20
N THR A 174 17.32 -4.47 -1.23
CA THR A 174 17.51 -3.36 -0.26
C THR A 174 16.22 -2.74 0.31
N GLN A 175 15.12 -3.50 0.42
CA GLN A 175 13.87 -2.95 0.98
C GLN A 175 13.72 -3.18 2.49
N LYS A 176 14.11 -4.35 3.01
CA LYS A 176 14.03 -4.66 4.46
C LYS A 176 15.10 -3.91 5.27
N GLU A 177 16.32 -3.83 4.74
CA GLU A 177 17.47 -3.19 5.39
C GLU A 177 17.29 -1.68 5.61
N LYS A 178 16.52 -1.00 4.74
CA LYS A 178 16.25 0.44 4.84
C LYS A 178 15.30 0.82 5.98
N TYR A 179 14.53 -0.11 6.53
CA TYR A 179 13.60 0.13 7.64
C TYR A 179 14.18 -0.23 9.02
N LEU A 180 15.48 -0.57 9.10
CA LEU A 180 16.18 -0.81 10.37
C LEU A 180 16.18 0.40 11.33
N SER A 181 15.78 1.59 10.85
CA SER A 181 15.54 2.77 11.67
C SER A 181 14.36 2.62 12.64
N TYR A 182 13.38 1.76 12.35
CA TYR A 182 12.22 1.51 13.23
C TYR A 182 12.47 0.46 14.32
N GLY A 183 13.45 -0.43 14.12
CA GLY A 183 13.53 -1.65 14.90
C GLY A 183 12.37 -2.61 14.58
N THR A 184 12.00 -3.45 15.54
CA THR A 184 10.92 -4.44 15.40
C THR A 184 9.56 -3.86 15.79
N VAL A 185 8.49 -4.49 15.33
CA VAL A 185 7.12 -4.13 15.75
C VAL A 185 6.80 -4.84 17.06
N GLN A 186 6.31 -4.10 18.05
CA GLN A 186 5.84 -4.63 19.32
C GLN A 186 4.38 -4.23 19.57
N VAL A 187 3.69 -5.03 20.37
CA VAL A 187 2.30 -4.79 20.79
C VAL A 187 2.29 -4.60 22.30
N ASP A 188 1.88 -3.42 22.75
CA ASP A 188 1.64 -3.16 24.17
C ASP A 188 0.39 -3.89 24.63
N CYS A 189 0.58 -4.98 25.39
CA CYS A 189 -0.50 -5.83 25.86
C CYS A 189 -1.36 -5.17 26.95
N ASN A 190 -0.88 -4.12 27.62
CA ASN A 190 -1.65 -3.37 28.61
C ASN A 190 -2.65 -2.41 27.94
N VAL A 191 -2.36 -1.99 26.71
CA VAL A 191 -3.18 -1.05 25.93
C VAL A 191 -4.03 -1.77 24.88
N CYS A 192 -3.56 -2.92 24.39
CA CYS A 192 -4.22 -3.69 23.35
C CYS A 192 -5.57 -4.26 23.80
N VAL A 193 -6.64 -3.89 23.08
CA VAL A 193 -8.00 -4.44 23.27
C VAL A 193 -8.32 -5.63 22.37
N LYS A 194 -7.30 -6.23 21.73
CA LYS A 194 -7.42 -7.52 21.01
C LYS A 194 -8.48 -7.53 19.88
N CYS A 195 -8.75 -6.38 19.27
CA CYS A 195 -9.80 -6.20 18.26
C CYS A 195 -9.52 -6.80 16.86
N GLY A 196 -8.33 -7.35 16.63
CA GLY A 196 -7.93 -7.94 15.34
C GLY A 196 -7.71 -6.96 14.19
N VAL A 197 -7.81 -5.64 14.41
CA VAL A 197 -7.64 -4.63 13.34
C VAL A 197 -6.25 -4.70 12.71
N CYS A 198 -5.20 -4.96 13.49
CA CYS A 198 -3.82 -5.08 12.99
C CYS A 198 -3.64 -6.32 12.09
N GLU A 199 -4.24 -7.46 12.44
CA GLU A 199 -4.24 -8.68 11.63
C GLU A 199 -5.02 -8.47 10.32
N ARG A 200 -6.24 -7.91 10.39
CA ARG A 200 -7.05 -7.63 9.20
C ARG A 200 -6.35 -6.68 8.22
N ASN A 201 -5.65 -5.66 8.73
CA ASN A 201 -4.96 -4.66 7.90
C ASN A 201 -3.54 -5.05 7.46
N CYS A 202 -2.98 -6.16 7.93
CA CYS A 202 -1.64 -6.59 7.53
C CYS A 202 -1.71 -7.33 6.18
N PRO A 203 -1.20 -6.75 5.08
CA PRO A 203 -1.24 -7.43 3.78
C PRO A 203 -0.24 -8.60 3.70
N TYR A 204 0.78 -8.59 4.54
CA TYR A 204 1.82 -9.63 4.57
C TYR A 204 1.46 -10.82 5.46
N ASN A 205 0.24 -10.88 6.01
CA ASN A 205 -0.18 -11.87 7.02
C ASN A 205 0.81 -12.03 8.19
N ALA A 206 1.61 -11.00 8.47
CA ALA A 206 2.68 -11.02 9.46
C ALA A 206 2.18 -10.81 10.90
N ILE A 207 0.87 -10.58 11.10
CA ILE A 207 0.27 -10.41 12.43
C ILE A 207 -0.88 -11.40 12.54
N LYS A 208 -0.87 -12.20 13.60
CA LYS A 208 -1.94 -13.16 13.92
C LYS A 208 -2.38 -13.01 15.36
N LEU A 209 -3.68 -13.14 15.64
CA LEU A 209 -4.16 -13.27 17.01
C LEU A 209 -3.97 -14.71 17.46
N LYS A 210 -3.03 -14.93 18.38
CA LYS A 210 -2.74 -16.25 18.93
C LYS A 210 -3.28 -16.37 20.35
N ASP A 211 -3.71 -17.57 20.72
CA ASP A 211 -4.25 -17.86 22.05
C ASP A 211 -3.12 -18.17 23.03
N TYR A 212 -3.17 -17.56 24.21
CA TYR A 212 -2.20 -17.75 25.30
C TYR A 212 -2.95 -18.11 26.58
N LYS A 213 -2.40 -19.03 27.37
CA LYS A 213 -2.87 -19.34 28.72
C LYS A 213 -1.70 -19.28 29.68
N ASP A 214 -1.86 -18.53 30.77
CA ASP A 214 -0.80 -18.36 31.79
C ASP A 214 0.56 -17.92 31.19
N GLY A 215 0.51 -17.09 30.15
CA GLY A 215 1.70 -16.58 29.44
C GLY A 215 2.32 -17.55 28.42
N VAL A 216 1.79 -18.76 28.26
CA VAL A 216 2.26 -19.77 27.32
C VAL A 216 1.38 -19.77 26.06
N LEU A 217 2.01 -19.79 24.89
CA LEU A 217 1.32 -19.92 23.61
C LEU A 217 0.63 -21.30 23.53
N ILE A 218 -0.65 -21.31 23.17
CA ILE A 218 -1.39 -22.53 22.86
C ILE A 218 -1.65 -22.54 21.35
N ASP A 219 -0.96 -23.43 20.65
CA ASP A 219 -1.26 -23.72 19.26
C ASP A 219 -2.38 -24.78 19.18
N ASN A 220 -3.34 -24.61 18.26
CA ASN A 220 -4.47 -25.53 18.01
C ASN A 220 -5.44 -25.68 19.19
N ILE A 221 -5.89 -24.57 19.77
CA ILE A 221 -7.04 -24.59 20.68
C ILE A 221 -8.27 -25.07 19.90
N ASN A 222 -8.99 -26.06 20.41
CA ASN A 222 -10.27 -26.45 19.81
C ASN A 222 -11.29 -25.31 20.04
N ASP A 223 -12.27 -25.16 19.14
CA ASP A 223 -13.27 -24.08 19.24
C ASP A 223 -14.01 -24.04 20.59
N TYR A 224 -14.10 -25.19 21.28
CA TYR A 224 -14.68 -25.30 22.63
C TYR A 224 -13.83 -24.64 23.72
N ASP A 225 -12.51 -24.70 23.59
CA ASP A 225 -11.56 -24.12 24.56
C ASP A 225 -11.23 -22.66 24.22
N ALA A 226 -11.59 -22.19 23.02
CA ALA A 226 -11.44 -20.80 22.61
C ALA A 226 -12.30 -19.88 23.49
N GLY A 227 -11.65 -19.06 24.32
CA GLY A 227 -12.34 -18.20 25.29
C GLY A 227 -12.58 -18.85 26.65
N ALA A 228 -12.02 -20.04 26.90
CA ALA A 228 -11.94 -20.61 28.24
C ALA A 228 -11.24 -19.67 29.23
N GLU A 229 -11.54 -19.84 30.52
CA GLU A 229 -10.95 -19.04 31.59
C GLU A 229 -9.42 -19.09 31.55
N GLY A 230 -8.79 -17.92 31.63
CA GLY A 230 -7.33 -17.76 31.52
C GLY A 230 -6.77 -17.74 30.09
N VAL A 231 -7.58 -18.03 29.06
CA VAL A 231 -7.16 -17.96 27.66
C VAL A 231 -7.35 -16.54 27.12
N VAL A 232 -6.28 -15.94 26.63
CA VAL A 232 -6.28 -14.60 26.05
C VAL A 232 -5.68 -14.59 24.65
N LYS A 233 -6.36 -13.92 23.71
CA LYS A 233 -5.78 -13.65 22.39
C LYS A 233 -4.79 -12.49 22.47
N ILE A 234 -3.58 -12.70 21.96
CA ILE A 234 -2.54 -11.68 21.87
C ILE A 234 -2.12 -11.56 20.40
N PRO A 235 -2.07 -10.34 19.83
CA PRO A 235 -1.52 -10.15 18.50
C PRO A 235 -0.01 -10.41 18.51
N THR A 236 0.42 -11.45 17.80
CA THR A 236 1.83 -11.84 17.65
C THR A 236 2.31 -11.44 16.27
N VAL A 237 3.50 -10.83 16.19
CA VAL A 237 4.08 -10.32 14.95
C VAL A 237 5.25 -11.20 14.51
N ASP A 238 5.15 -11.75 13.31
CA ASP A 238 6.24 -12.36 12.58
C ASP A 238 7.17 -11.26 12.02
N GLN A 239 8.33 -11.10 12.66
CA GLN A 239 9.32 -10.08 12.28
C GLN A 239 10.05 -10.41 10.98
N GLU A 240 10.01 -11.66 10.54
CA GLU A 240 10.62 -12.07 9.28
C GLU A 240 9.75 -11.66 8.10
N ARG A 241 8.44 -11.91 8.19
CA ARG A 241 7.44 -11.53 7.19
C ARG A 241 7.11 -10.04 7.20
N CYS A 242 7.20 -9.38 8.37
CA CYS A 242 6.85 -7.96 8.50
C CYS A 242 7.73 -7.07 7.62
N GLN A 243 7.11 -6.31 6.71
CA GLN A 243 7.78 -5.32 5.88
C GLN A 243 7.78 -3.91 6.50
N LEU A 244 7.40 -3.74 7.77
CA LEU A 244 7.45 -2.45 8.48
C LEU A 244 6.67 -1.30 7.77
N CYS A 245 5.58 -1.63 7.08
CA CYS A 245 4.75 -0.67 6.32
C CYS A 245 3.87 0.27 7.17
N ALA A 246 3.92 0.16 8.50
CA ALA A 246 3.15 0.97 9.46
C ALA A 246 1.61 0.96 9.33
N ARG A 247 1.01 0.12 8.48
CA ARG A 247 -0.46 -0.02 8.40
C ARG A 247 -1.11 -0.40 9.73
N CYS A 248 -0.54 -1.39 10.43
CA CYS A 248 -1.01 -1.80 11.75
C CYS A 248 -0.90 -0.68 12.78
N PHE A 249 0.18 0.12 12.71
CA PHE A 249 0.38 1.29 13.56
C PHE A 249 -0.69 2.35 13.30
N ASN A 250 -0.87 2.79 12.05
CA ASN A 250 -1.80 3.86 11.70
C ASN A 250 -3.28 3.49 11.94
N LYS A 251 -3.64 2.21 11.85
CA LYS A 251 -5.02 1.74 12.03
C LYS A 251 -5.34 1.25 13.45
N CYS A 252 -4.38 1.19 14.37
CA CYS A 252 -4.65 0.70 15.73
C CYS A 252 -5.49 1.73 16.51
N PRO A 253 -6.74 1.41 16.91
CA PRO A 253 -7.62 2.38 17.58
C PRO A 253 -7.17 2.74 19.00
N LYS A 254 -6.32 1.90 19.61
CA LYS A 254 -5.79 2.10 20.97
C LYS A 254 -4.33 2.50 21.01
N HIS A 255 -3.69 2.73 19.86
CA HIS A 255 -2.28 3.12 19.80
C HIS A 255 -1.33 2.09 20.47
N ALA A 256 -1.72 0.81 20.45
CA ALA A 256 -1.00 -0.29 21.10
C ALA A 256 0.15 -0.86 20.25
N ILE A 257 0.32 -0.43 19.01
CA ILE A 257 1.41 -0.89 18.13
C ILE A 257 2.58 0.07 18.23
N ASN A 258 3.78 -0.47 18.43
CA ASN A 258 5.01 0.28 18.63
C ASN A 258 6.09 -0.20 17.65
N PHE A 259 7.00 0.70 17.30
CA PHE A 259 8.27 0.36 16.66
C PHE A 259 9.36 0.61 17.70
N VAL A 260 10.20 -0.39 18.03
CA VAL A 260 11.13 -0.33 19.17
C VAL A 260 12.03 0.91 19.17
N LYS A 261 12.51 1.34 18.00
CA LYS A 261 13.37 2.53 17.87
C LYS A 261 12.59 3.82 17.64
N TYR A 262 11.26 3.76 17.54
CA TYR A 262 10.35 4.88 17.36
C TYR A 262 9.17 4.78 18.34
N HIS A 263 9.49 4.79 19.64
CA HIS A 263 8.50 4.78 20.73
C HIS A 263 8.60 6.08 21.55
N THR A 264 8.08 7.17 20.98
CA THR A 264 8.06 8.50 21.60
C THR A 264 6.64 8.96 21.92
N HIS A 265 6.47 9.79 22.94
CA HIS A 265 5.20 10.39 23.33
C HIS A 265 4.65 11.38 22.29
N LEU A 266 5.49 11.86 21.37
CA LEU A 266 5.11 12.78 20.28
C LEU A 266 4.52 12.07 19.05
N ARG A 267 4.38 10.75 19.10
CA ARG A 267 3.90 9.94 17.97
C ARG A 267 2.43 10.26 17.63
N SER A 268 2.17 10.56 16.36
CA SER A 268 0.83 10.63 15.80
C SER A 268 0.53 9.38 14.97
N GLN A 269 -0.72 9.20 14.56
CA GLN A 269 -1.11 8.19 13.57
C GLN A 269 -1.68 8.90 12.37
N TYR A 270 -1.42 8.38 11.18
CA TYR A 270 -2.15 8.78 10.00
C TYR A 270 -3.64 8.42 10.16
N LYS A 271 -4.49 9.43 10.33
CA LYS A 271 -5.96 9.23 10.38
C LYS A 271 -6.59 9.23 8.98
N GLY A 272 -5.85 9.70 7.98
CA GLY A 272 -6.33 9.86 6.60
C GLY A 272 -7.31 11.00 6.44
N PRO A 273 -7.62 11.40 5.19
CA PRO A 273 -8.94 11.92 4.93
C PRO A 273 -9.95 10.81 5.27
N GLU A 274 -10.99 11.12 6.02
CA GLU A 274 -12.22 10.34 5.91
C GLU A 274 -12.81 10.70 4.55
N LEU A 275 -12.53 9.94 3.48
CA LEU A 275 -13.28 10.07 2.24
C LEU A 275 -14.72 9.63 2.55
N LYS A 276 -15.56 10.60 2.91
CA LYS A 276 -16.99 10.41 3.05
C LYS A 276 -17.58 10.51 1.65
N PHE A 277 -18.01 9.37 1.13
CA PHE A 277 -18.81 9.34 -0.08
C PHE A 277 -20.21 9.80 0.29
N ASN A 278 -20.60 11.01 -0.11
CA ASN A 278 -22.00 11.42 -0.01
C ASN A 278 -22.76 10.78 -1.17
N ARG A 279 -23.64 9.82 -0.88
CA ARG A 279 -24.70 9.44 -1.82
C ARG A 279 -25.74 10.55 -1.81
N VAL A 280 -25.83 11.31 -2.90
CA VAL A 280 -26.86 12.35 -3.07
C VAL A 280 -28.19 11.71 -3.54
N SER A 281 -28.15 10.55 -4.22
CA SER A 281 -29.32 9.70 -4.56
C SER A 281 -28.89 8.30 -5.04
N GLU A 282 -29.83 7.36 -5.23
CA GLU A 282 -29.57 5.96 -5.67
C GLU A 282 -29.09 5.83 -7.13
N ASP A 283 -29.29 6.85 -7.97
CA ASP A 283 -29.06 6.78 -9.43
C ASP A 283 -27.86 7.62 -9.94
N GLU A 284 -27.09 8.27 -9.06
CA GLU A 284 -25.89 9.04 -9.44
C GLU A 284 -24.57 8.38 -9.00
N GLN A 285 -23.54 8.57 -9.84
CA GLN A 285 -22.16 8.13 -9.60
C GLN A 285 -21.59 8.78 -8.32
N GLU A 286 -20.93 7.99 -7.47
CA GLU A 286 -20.32 8.46 -6.21
C GLU A 286 -19.44 9.70 -6.45
N ARG A 287 -19.78 10.83 -5.81
CA ARG A 287 -18.94 12.04 -5.83
C ARG A 287 -18.21 12.16 -4.49
N ILE A 288 -16.92 12.45 -4.58
CA ILE A 288 -16.08 12.73 -3.41
C ILE A 288 -16.49 14.11 -2.87
N ASP A 289 -16.97 14.16 -1.64
CA ASP A 289 -17.18 15.43 -0.94
C ASP A 289 -15.84 15.97 -0.45
N ILE A 290 -15.29 16.93 -1.19
CA ILE A 290 -14.09 17.70 -0.81
C ILE A 290 -14.44 19.07 -0.21
N HIS A 291 -15.71 19.36 0.05
CA HIS A 291 -16.14 20.67 0.52
C HIS A 291 -16.46 20.66 2.01
N GLY A 292 -15.41 20.86 2.80
CA GLY A 292 -15.61 21.13 4.22
C GLY A 292 -14.35 21.08 5.04
N GLU A 293 -13.32 21.86 4.69
CA GLU A 293 -12.30 22.30 5.66
C GLU A 293 -11.36 23.36 5.06
N GLN A 294 -11.10 24.41 5.85
CA GLN A 294 -10.27 25.56 5.49
C GLN A 294 -8.79 25.18 5.24
N PRO A 295 -8.07 25.93 4.38
CA PRO A 295 -6.71 25.59 3.95
C PRO A 295 -5.67 25.80 5.05
N VAL A 296 -4.70 24.90 5.13
CA VAL A 296 -3.37 25.19 5.69
C VAL A 296 -2.35 24.79 4.63
N GLU A 297 -1.51 25.74 4.22
CA GLU A 297 -0.37 25.49 3.34
C GLU A 297 0.68 24.67 4.09
N PHE A 298 0.91 23.42 3.68
CA PHE A 298 2.23 22.81 3.84
C PHE A 298 3.07 23.18 2.61
N GLY A 299 3.47 24.46 2.56
CA GLY A 299 4.35 24.99 1.54
C GLY A 299 5.76 24.47 1.72
N LYS A 300 6.10 23.40 1.00
CA LYS A 300 7.40 22.69 1.00
C LYS A 300 7.68 21.98 2.31
N LEU A 301 8.08 20.71 2.20
CA LEU A 301 8.72 20.00 3.29
C LEU A 301 9.75 20.88 3.98
N PRO A 302 9.89 20.80 5.31
CA PRO A 302 11.11 21.30 5.92
C PRO A 302 12.27 20.58 5.24
N TRP A 303 13.24 21.35 4.72
CA TRP A 303 14.42 20.87 4.00
C TRP A 303 14.95 19.57 4.64
N LEU A 304 15.33 18.55 3.85
CA LEU A 304 15.72 17.19 4.31
C LEU A 304 16.50 17.15 5.66
N PRO A 305 17.45 18.07 5.92
CA PRO A 305 18.14 18.19 7.20
C PRO A 305 17.29 18.61 8.40
N SER A 306 16.24 19.41 8.23
CA SER A 306 15.22 19.66 9.25
C SER A 306 14.42 18.39 9.59
N LEU A 307 14.19 17.49 8.63
CA LEU A 307 13.62 16.16 8.90
C LEU A 307 14.62 15.23 9.60
N MET A 308 15.90 15.34 9.26
CA MET A 308 16.97 14.58 9.93
C MET A 308 17.18 15.06 11.37
N TRP A 309 17.08 16.37 11.65
CA TRP A 309 17.23 16.95 12.99
C TRP A 309 16.10 16.53 13.95
N ARG A 310 14.91 16.23 13.41
CA ARG A 310 13.74 15.70 14.17
C ARG A 310 13.96 14.30 14.76
N ASN A 311 14.94 13.53 14.26
CA ASN A 311 15.28 12.21 14.83
C ASN A 311 16.28 12.29 16.00
N PHE A 312 16.77 13.49 16.34
CA PHE A 312 17.77 13.71 17.40
C PHE A 312 17.22 14.48 18.62
N ILE A 313 15.91 14.76 18.67
CA ILE A 313 15.18 15.39 19.79
C ILE A 313 14.02 14.48 20.18
#